data_AF-A0A7C8DV30-F1
#
_entry.id   AF-A0A7C8DV30-F1
#
_cell.length_a   1.000
_cell.length_b   1.000
_cell.length_c   1.000
_cell.angle_alpha   90.00
_cell.angle_beta   90.00
_cell.angle_gamma   90.00
#
_symmetry.space_group_name_H-M   'P 1'
#
loop_
_entity.id
_entity.type
_entity.pdbx_description
1 polymer ?
#
loop_
_entity_poly.entity_id
_entity_poly.type
_entity_poly.pdbx_seq_one_letter_code
_entity_poly.pdbx_strand_id
1 'polypeptide(L)'
;MPSKYVIHVREVPHRFEAVSKSGIIAWEEGCLRCAVCVKTKCVYGVYEKRGLHARQMIDSIDNQCMNCLRCVQSCPGELIHKSVNPEFKAMGDSHWTPNIIANLWMQAKTGKIPVSGAG
;
A
#
# COMPACT_ATOMS: atom_id res chain seq x y z
N MET A 1 -16.37 -28.95 24.63
CA MET A 1 -16.31 -27.61 24.01
C MET A 1 -17.26 -27.59 22.82
N PRO A 2 -18.20 -26.63 22.71
CA PRO A 2 -19.04 -26.55 21.52
C PRO A 2 -18.16 -26.26 20.30
N SER A 3 -18.49 -26.85 19.15
CA SER A 3 -17.79 -26.57 17.90
C SER A 3 -17.88 -25.07 17.61
N LYS A 4 -16.76 -24.36 17.68
CA LYS A 4 -16.70 -22.96 17.25
C LYS A 4 -17.21 -22.91 15.81
N TYR A 5 -18.25 -22.14 15.57
CA TYR A 5 -18.73 -21.88 14.23
C TYR A 5 -17.62 -21.17 13.45
N VAL A 6 -17.10 -21.82 12.41
CA VAL A 6 -16.04 -21.27 11.55
C VAL A 6 -16.69 -20.81 10.26
N ILE A 7 -16.65 -19.50 10.00
CA ILE A 7 -17.07 -18.93 8.73
C ILE A 7 -15.89 -19.05 7.77
N HIS A 8 -16.04 -19.87 6.73
CA HIS A 8 -15.04 -19.97 5.68
C HIS A 8 -15.17 -18.75 4.75
N VAL A 9 -14.16 -17.88 4.79
CA VAL A 9 -14.04 -16.72 3.90
C VAL A 9 -13.03 -16.98 2.80
N ARG A 10 -13.25 -16.38 1.63
CA ARG A 10 -12.30 -16.36 0.51
C ARG A 10 -11.99 -14.92 0.16
N GLU A 11 -10.75 -14.64 -0.21
CA GLU A 11 -10.37 -13.30 -0.66
C GLU A 11 -11.00 -13.01 -2.03
N VAL A 12 -11.59 -11.82 -2.18
CA VAL A 12 -12.22 -11.37 -3.43
C VAL A 12 -11.59 -10.04 -3.82
N PRO A 13 -11.14 -9.86 -5.08
CA PRO A 13 -10.57 -8.60 -5.51
C PRO A 13 -11.57 -7.45 -5.35
N HIS A 14 -11.04 -6.26 -5.12
CA HIS A 14 -11.85 -5.06 -5.06
C HIS A 14 -12.48 -4.77 -6.43
N ARG A 15 -13.68 -4.20 -6.43
CA ARG A 15 -14.31 -3.69 -7.67
C ARG A 15 -13.58 -2.47 -8.23
N PHE A 16 -13.03 -1.65 -7.33
CA PHE A 16 -12.24 -0.46 -7.64
C PHE A 16 -10.90 -0.55 -6.93
N GLU A 17 -9.83 -0.08 -7.57
CA GLU A 17 -8.52 -0.06 -6.93
C GLU A 17 -8.55 0.78 -5.65
N ALA A 18 -7.97 0.22 -4.59
CA ALA A 18 -7.94 0.90 -3.31
C ALA A 18 -6.95 2.06 -3.36
N VAL A 19 -7.43 3.26 -3.03
CA VAL A 19 -6.58 4.45 -2.90
C VAL A 19 -5.66 4.25 -1.71
N SER A 20 -4.35 4.33 -1.95
CA SER A 20 -3.36 4.17 -0.89
C SER A 20 -3.22 5.42 -0.02
N LYS A 21 -2.89 5.21 1.25
CA LYS A 21 -2.69 6.30 2.22
C LYS A 21 -1.54 7.25 1.85
N SER A 22 -0.54 6.74 1.16
CA SER A 22 0.66 7.49 0.83
C SER A 22 1.28 7.00 -0.47
N GLY A 23 1.73 7.93 -1.29
CA GLY A 23 2.49 7.64 -2.51
C GLY A 23 3.99 7.52 -2.23
N ILE A 24 4.70 6.92 -3.17
CA ILE A 24 6.17 6.90 -3.17
C ILE A 24 6.69 7.96 -4.14
N ILE A 25 7.52 8.86 -3.63
CA ILE A 25 8.26 9.83 -4.44
C ILE A 25 9.70 9.34 -4.50
N ALA A 26 10.15 8.89 -5.67
CA ALA A 26 11.52 8.42 -5.87
C ALA A 26 12.18 9.27 -6.96
N TRP A 27 13.20 10.03 -6.57
CA TRP A 27 13.99 10.83 -7.50
C TRP A 27 14.98 9.93 -8.26
N GLU A 28 15.08 10.13 -9.57
CA GLU A 28 16.09 9.46 -10.38
C GLU A 28 17.38 10.30 -10.44
N GLU A 29 17.27 11.63 -10.33
CA GLU A 29 18.40 12.52 -10.16
C GLU A 29 19.11 12.23 -8.83
N GLY A 30 20.44 12.12 -8.88
CA GLY A 30 21.26 11.79 -7.71
C GLY A 30 21.32 10.29 -7.38
N CYS A 31 20.64 9.42 -8.14
CA CYS A 31 20.67 7.98 -7.91
C CYS A 31 22.09 7.42 -8.09
N LEU A 32 22.65 6.89 -6.99
CA LEU A 32 24.01 6.33 -6.94
C LEU A 32 24.18 5.02 -7.72
N ARG A 33 23.09 4.44 -8.25
CA ARG A 33 23.07 3.11 -8.91
C ARG A 33 23.83 2.06 -8.10
N CYS A 34 23.48 1.96 -6.81
CA CYS A 34 24.13 1.04 -5.87
C CYS A 34 24.19 -0.40 -6.42
N ALA A 35 25.27 -1.12 -6.12
CA ALA A 35 25.43 -2.53 -6.52
C ALA A 35 24.27 -3.42 -6.05
N VAL A 36 23.67 -3.10 -4.91
CA VAL A 36 22.43 -3.72 -4.41
C VAL A 36 21.40 -2.64 -4.14
N CYS A 37 20.40 -2.51 -5.01
CA CYS A 37 19.34 -1.52 -4.85
C CYS A 37 18.39 -1.90 -3.71
N VAL A 38 17.95 -0.92 -2.92
CA VAL A 38 16.94 -1.15 -1.88
C VAL A 38 15.55 -1.47 -2.44
N LYS A 39 15.27 -1.05 -3.69
CA LYS A 39 14.02 -1.35 -4.40
C LYS A 39 13.83 -2.88 -4.55
N THR A 40 14.90 -3.64 -4.77
CA THR A 40 14.84 -5.11 -4.90
C THR A 40 14.65 -5.82 -3.56
N LYS A 41 14.90 -5.15 -2.43
CA LYS A 41 14.71 -5.69 -1.07
C LYS A 41 13.29 -5.47 -0.51
N CYS A 42 12.34 -5.04 -1.34
CA CYS A 42 10.97 -4.89 -0.89
C CYS A 42 10.35 -6.26 -0.59
N VAL A 43 9.97 -6.50 0.67
CA VAL A 43 9.36 -7.76 1.13
C VAL A 43 8.07 -8.10 0.39
N TYR A 44 7.37 -7.07 -0.10
CA TYR A 44 6.10 -7.22 -0.83
C TYR A 44 6.28 -7.30 -2.36
N GLY A 45 7.51 -7.17 -2.87
CA GLY A 45 7.80 -7.26 -4.30
C GLY A 45 7.17 -6.16 -5.16
N VAL A 46 6.79 -5.01 -4.59
CA VAL A 46 6.02 -3.98 -5.31
C VAL A 46 6.81 -3.34 -6.46
N TYR A 47 8.14 -3.23 -6.32
CA TYR A 47 8.99 -2.69 -7.38
C TYR A 47 9.20 -3.66 -8.53
N GLU A 48 9.15 -4.97 -8.27
CA GLU A 48 9.26 -6.01 -9.31
C GLU A 48 7.96 -6.11 -10.12
N LYS A 49 6.82 -5.96 -9.44
CA LYS A 49 5.48 -5.97 -10.05
C LYS A 49 5.04 -4.60 -10.58
N ARG A 50 5.96 -3.64 -10.67
CA ARG A 50 5.69 -2.27 -11.09
C ARG A 50 5.13 -2.27 -12.52
N GLY A 51 3.95 -1.71 -12.69
CA GLY A 51 3.30 -1.51 -13.98
C GLY A 51 2.52 -0.21 -13.98
N LEU A 52 2.17 0.25 -15.18
CA LEU A 52 1.29 1.39 -15.37
C LEU A 52 -0.13 0.89 -15.57
N HIS A 53 -1.05 1.35 -14.72
CA HIS A 53 -2.47 1.08 -14.90
C HIS A 53 -3.00 1.91 -16.07
N ALA A 54 -3.11 1.30 -17.26
CA ALA A 54 -3.43 2.01 -18.51
C ALA A 54 -4.69 2.89 -18.48
N ARG A 55 -5.67 2.59 -17.62
CA ARG A 55 -6.91 3.39 -17.48
C ARG A 55 -6.77 4.58 -16.55
N GLN A 56 -5.98 4.45 -15.49
CA GLN A 56 -5.84 5.48 -14.47
C GLN A 56 -4.56 6.30 -14.65
N MET A 57 -3.62 5.81 -15.48
CA MET A 57 -2.27 6.36 -15.64
C MET A 57 -1.53 6.48 -14.30
N ILE A 58 -1.85 5.57 -13.37
CA ILE A 58 -1.26 5.49 -12.04
C ILE A 58 -0.22 4.37 -12.01
N ASP A 59 0.86 4.62 -11.27
CA ASP A 59 1.86 3.62 -10.99
C ASP A 59 1.31 2.58 -9.99
N SER A 60 1.40 1.31 -10.35
CA SER A 60 0.90 0.22 -9.49
C SER A 60 1.55 0.20 -8.11
N ILE A 61 2.75 0.78 -7.95
CA ILE A 61 3.43 0.91 -6.66
C ILE A 61 2.59 1.68 -5.66
N ASP A 62 1.90 2.74 -6.09
CA ASP A 62 1.13 3.58 -5.18
C ASP A 62 0.03 2.75 -4.51
N ASN A 63 -0.64 1.86 -5.24
CA ASN A 63 -1.74 1.03 -4.71
C ASN A 63 -1.27 -0.26 -4.01
N GLN A 64 -0.05 -0.72 -4.27
CA GLN A 64 0.48 -1.99 -3.72
C GLN A 64 1.40 -1.80 -2.51
N CYS A 65 1.91 -0.59 -2.25
CA CYS A 65 2.82 -0.32 -1.15
C CYS A 65 2.13 -0.48 0.23
N MET A 66 2.67 -1.36 1.07
CA MET A 66 2.19 -1.57 2.45
C MET A 66 2.83 -0.62 3.48
N ASN A 67 3.45 0.48 3.05
CA ASN A 67 3.95 1.53 3.95
C ASN A 67 5.01 1.13 4.99
N CYS A 68 5.74 0.02 4.82
CA CYS A 68 6.76 -0.46 5.76
C CYS A 68 8.03 0.42 5.92
N LEU A 69 8.18 1.49 5.13
CA LEU A 69 9.30 2.46 5.14
C LEU A 69 10.72 1.91 4.89
N ARG A 70 10.88 0.61 4.65
CA ARG A 70 12.19 -0.02 4.43
C ARG A 70 12.99 0.61 3.28
N CYS A 71 12.35 0.91 2.15
CA CYS A 71 13.01 1.52 1.01
C CYS A 71 13.45 2.97 1.29
N VAL A 72 12.67 3.72 2.07
CA VAL A 72 12.99 5.09 2.50
C VAL A 72 14.23 5.07 3.40
N GLN A 73 14.21 4.25 4.44
CA GLN A 73 15.28 4.22 5.45
C GLN A 73 16.59 3.62 4.94
N SER A 74 16.53 2.68 3.99
CA SER A 74 17.72 1.95 3.55
C SER A 74 18.43 2.61 2.37
N CYS A 75 17.82 3.59 1.68
CA CYS A 75 18.40 4.20 0.49
C CYS A 75 19.61 5.06 0.88
N PRO A 76 20.84 4.72 0.50
CA PRO A 76 22.01 5.48 0.92
C PRO A 76 22.08 6.89 0.32
N GLY A 77 21.40 7.12 -0.81
CA GLY A 77 21.27 8.44 -1.42
C GLY A 77 20.06 9.24 -0.91
N GLU A 78 19.26 8.67 0.00
CA GLU A 78 18.09 9.33 0.60
C GLU A 78 17.06 9.86 -0.42
N LEU A 79 16.95 9.22 -1.59
CA LEU A 79 16.13 9.71 -2.71
C LEU A 79 14.70 9.20 -2.72
N ILE A 80 14.35 8.29 -1.81
CA ILE A 80 13.03 7.67 -1.74
C ILE A 80 12.29 8.28 -0.55
N HIS A 81 11.21 9.00 -0.84
CA HIS A 81 10.35 9.62 0.15
C HIS A 81 8.93 9.09 0.03
N LYS A 82 8.15 9.36 1.07
CA LYS A 82 6.71 9.10 1.07
C LYS A 82 5.96 10.34 1.49
N SER A 83 4.92 10.66 0.73
CA SER A 83 4.00 11.74 1.02
C SER A 83 2.60 11.17 1.24
N VAL A 84 1.78 11.89 2.00
CA VAL A 84 0.37 11.54 2.13
C VAL A 84 -0.31 11.77 0.77
N ASN A 85 -1.08 10.79 0.31
CA ASN A 85 -1.83 10.92 -0.93
C ASN A 85 -2.97 11.95 -0.73
N PRO A 86 -3.02 13.05 -1.51
CA PRO A 86 -4.11 14.01 -1.42
C PRO A 86 -5.49 13.40 -1.68
N GLU A 87 -5.60 12.45 -2.61
CA GLU A 87 -6.86 11.75 -2.92
C GLU A 87 -7.35 10.93 -1.74
N PHE A 88 -6.42 10.26 -1.03
CA PHE A 88 -6.76 9.55 0.20
C PHE A 88 -7.27 10.52 1.26
N LYS A 89 -6.63 11.68 1.41
CA LYS A 89 -7.04 12.68 2.40
C LYS A 89 -8.40 13.30 2.08
N ALA A 90 -8.74 13.41 0.79
CA ALA A 90 -10.02 13.94 0.32
C ALA A 90 -11.17 12.93 0.41
N MET A 91 -10.89 11.66 0.73
CA MET A 91 -11.90 10.61 0.79
C MET A 91 -12.80 10.73 2.03
N GLY A 92 -14.11 10.61 1.82
CA GLY A 92 -15.09 10.52 2.90
C GLY A 92 -15.57 11.88 3.43
N ASP A 93 -15.96 11.91 4.71
CA ASP A 93 -16.54 13.09 5.37
C ASP A 93 -16.14 13.16 6.86
N SER A 94 -16.82 14.00 7.65
CA SER A 94 -16.54 14.19 9.08
C SER A 94 -16.78 12.94 9.94
N HIS A 95 -17.65 12.03 9.49
CA HIS A 95 -17.97 10.78 10.16
C HIS A 95 -17.19 9.61 9.54
N TRP A 96 -17.27 9.48 8.22
CA TRP A 96 -16.55 8.48 7.43
C TRP A 96 -15.16 8.97 7.08
N THR A 97 -14.25 8.92 8.05
CA THR A 97 -12.85 9.30 7.80
C THR A 97 -12.17 8.37 6.78
N PRO A 98 -11.13 8.84 6.06
CA PRO A 98 -10.39 8.01 5.11
C PRO A 98 -9.92 6.67 5.68
N ASN A 99 -9.46 6.66 6.94
CA ASN A 99 -9.00 5.45 7.60
C ASN A 99 -10.13 4.44 7.83
N ILE A 100 -11.34 4.91 8.18
CA ILE A 100 -12.51 4.05 8.36
C ILE A 100 -12.85 3.38 7.03
N ILE A 101 -12.92 4.16 5.96
CA ILE A 101 -13.23 3.66 4.61
C ILE A 101 -12.19 2.64 4.16
N ALA A 102 -10.90 2.95 4.29
CA ALA A 102 -9.81 2.06 3.91
C ALA A 102 -9.83 0.73 4.70
N ASN A 103 -10.10 0.79 6.00
CA ASN A 103 -10.22 -0.40 6.84
C ASN A 103 -11.42 -1.27 6.44
N LEU A 104 -12.57 -0.65 6.13
CA LEU A 104 -13.75 -1.37 5.65
C LEU A 104 -13.51 -2.03 4.30
N TRP A 105 -12.81 -1.36 3.38
CA TRP A 105 -12.44 -1.96 2.10
C TRP A 105 -11.50 -3.16 2.28
N MET A 106 -10.52 -3.06 3.18
CA MET A 106 -9.62 -4.18 3.51
C MET A 106 -10.36 -5.36 4.14
N GLN A 107 -11.28 -5.10 5.06
CA GLN A 107 -12.17 -6.12 5.64
C GLN A 107 -13.02 -6.79 4.57
N ALA A 108 -13.65 -6.01 3.68
CA ALA A 108 -14.49 -6.54 2.61
C ALA A 108 -13.70 -7.40 1.61
N LYS A 109 -12.45 -7.01 1.30
CA LYS A 109 -11.57 -7.76 0.40
C LYS A 109 -11.10 -9.10 1.00
N THR A 110 -10.69 -9.06 2.26
CA THR A 110 -9.97 -10.20 2.88
C THR A 110 -10.84 -11.07 3.78
N GLY A 111 -11.98 -10.56 4.25
CA GLY A 111 -12.78 -11.18 5.31
C GLY A 111 -12.07 -11.22 6.67
N LYS A 112 -10.93 -10.51 6.82
CA LYS A 112 -10.11 -10.51 8.03
C LYS A 112 -10.38 -9.25 8.85
N ILE A 113 -10.27 -9.39 10.17
CA ILE A 113 -10.35 -8.27 11.10
C ILE A 113 -9.04 -7.48 11.03
N PRO A 114 -9.08 -6.15 10.81
CA PRO A 114 -7.88 -5.34 10.73
C PRO A 114 -7.32 -5.23 12.13
N VAL A 115 -6.12 -5.79 12.32
CA VAL A 115 -5.39 -5.67 13.57
C VAL A 115 -4.56 -4.40 13.50
N SER A 116 -4.68 -3.54 14.52
CA SER A 116 -3.93 -2.29 14.64
C SER A 116 -2.45 -2.49 15.04
N GLY A 117 -1.95 -3.74 15.01
CA GLY A 117 -0.65 -4.11 15.55
C GLY A 117 0.06 -5.18 14.72
N ALA A 118 0.49 -4.82 13.51
CA ALA A 118 1.70 -5.32 12.84
C ALA A 118 1.83 -4.50 11.56
N GLY A 119 2.97 -3.83 11.41
CA GLY A 119 3.20 -2.76 10.43
C GLY A 119 3.15 -3.18 8.96
#